data_AF-A0A7S0MSB7-F1
#
_entry.id   AF-A0A7S0MSB7-F1
#
_cell.length_a   1.000
_cell.length_b   1.000
_cell.length_c   1.000
_cell.angle_alpha   90.00
_cell.angle_beta   90.00
_cell.angle_gamma   90.00
#
_symmetry.space_group_name_H-M   'P 1'
#
loop_
_entity.id
_entity.type
_entity.pdbx_description
1 polymer ?
#
loop_
_entity_poly.entity_id
_entity_poly.type
_entity_poly.pdbx_seq_one_letter_code
_entity_poly.pdbx_strand_id
1 'polypeptide(L)'
;ENNQLPRGGRSTMGVLNLIDLAGSERLSRSMSTGDRLKETQAINKSLSALGDVIYALARKDPHVPYRNSKLTFLLQPSLSGSAKTLVLLNIAPSVASVQETLCSVRFGEKVMGCELNITNTRSRLTNTSTRSLWKNAAKSALQQDAQQRRPSQSSSMVGNIGGGQQDVQLHNQETNDNEVEASQTKRRTSVESESALSSSEAQEDPSVSDDVA
;
A
#
# COMPACT_ATOMS: atom_id res chain seq x y z
N GLU A 1 33.45 14.26 -47.00
CA GLU A 1 32.25 14.91 -46.45
C GLU A 1 32.10 14.49 -44.99
N ASN A 2 32.44 15.39 -44.06
CA ASN A 2 32.56 15.09 -42.63
C ASN A 2 31.18 15.17 -41.95
N ASN A 3 30.59 14.02 -41.62
CA ASN A 3 29.35 13.98 -40.84
C ASN A 3 29.65 14.05 -39.33
N GLN A 4 30.18 15.19 -38.89
CA GLN A 4 30.42 15.48 -37.49
C GLN A 4 29.11 16.01 -36.87
N LEU A 5 28.40 15.18 -36.10
CA LEU A 5 27.26 15.61 -35.29
C LEU A 5 27.68 16.81 -34.41
N PRO A 6 26.86 17.88 -34.31
CA PRO A 6 27.24 19.10 -33.61
C PRO A 6 27.48 18.81 -32.12
N ARG A 7 28.68 19.20 -31.65
CA ARG A 7 29.10 19.13 -30.25
C ARG A 7 28.25 20.11 -29.43
N GLY A 8 27.42 19.62 -28.51
CA GLY A 8 26.87 20.43 -27.41
C GLY A 8 25.38 20.28 -27.03
N GLY A 9 24.58 19.50 -27.76
CA GLY A 9 23.16 19.30 -27.40
C GLY A 9 23.00 18.26 -26.28
N ARG A 10 22.42 18.64 -25.13
CA ARG A 10 21.95 17.64 -24.15
C ARG A 10 20.75 16.91 -24.76
N SER A 11 20.92 15.64 -25.11
CA SER A 11 19.82 14.78 -25.56
C SER A 11 19.14 14.12 -24.36
N THR A 12 17.81 14.15 -24.32
CA THR A 12 17.00 13.47 -23.30
C THR A 12 16.18 12.37 -23.95
N MET A 13 16.23 11.16 -23.40
CA MET A 13 15.38 10.04 -23.78
C MET A 13 14.44 9.71 -22.62
N GLY A 14 13.16 9.52 -22.91
CA GLY A 14 12.15 9.11 -21.93
C GLY A 14 11.27 8.02 -22.50
N VAL A 15 10.73 7.17 -21.63
CA VAL A 15 9.80 6.11 -21.98
C VAL A 15 8.51 6.34 -21.21
N LEU A 16 7.37 6.32 -21.90
CA LEU A 16 6.04 6.35 -21.31
C LEU A 16 5.39 4.97 -21.46
N ASN A 17 5.07 4.33 -20.35
CA ASN A 17 4.33 3.08 -20.32
C ASN A 17 2.88 3.37 -19.89
N LEU A 18 1.90 2.97 -20.71
CA LEU A 18 0.49 2.98 -20.36
C LEU A 18 0.03 1.53 -20.25
N ILE A 19 -0.34 1.11 -19.04
CA ILE A 19 -0.62 -0.29 -18.72
C ILE A 19 -2.07 -0.41 -18.30
N ASP A 20 -2.84 -1.20 -19.05
CA ASP A 20 -4.20 -1.60 -18.70
C ASP A 20 -4.17 -3.02 -18.10
N LEU A 21 -4.63 -3.15 -16.87
CA LEU A 21 -4.57 -4.41 -16.13
C LEU A 21 -5.93 -5.12 -16.19
N ALA A 22 -5.90 -6.45 -16.21
CA ALA A 22 -7.10 -7.26 -16.07
C ALA A 22 -7.77 -7.04 -14.69
N GLY A 23 -9.02 -7.48 -14.59
CA GLY A 23 -9.83 -7.36 -13.38
C GLY A 23 -9.22 -8.09 -12.17
N SER A 24 -9.33 -7.48 -10.99
CA SER A 24 -8.80 -8.01 -9.72
C SER A 24 -9.81 -8.87 -8.95
N GLU A 25 -10.95 -9.19 -9.55
CA GLU A 25 -12.02 -9.91 -8.89
C GLU A 25 -11.65 -11.36 -8.53
N ARG A 26 -12.16 -11.78 -7.37
CA ARG A 26 -11.91 -13.13 -6.86
C ARG A 26 -12.71 -14.18 -7.62
N LEU A 27 -12.14 -15.38 -7.71
CA LEU A 27 -12.78 -16.57 -8.29
C LEU A 27 -14.17 -16.86 -7.70
N SER A 28 -14.37 -16.58 -6.41
CA SER A 28 -15.67 -16.75 -5.75
C SER A 28 -16.77 -15.85 -6.32
N ARG A 29 -16.42 -14.71 -6.95
CA ARG A 29 -17.37 -13.83 -7.63
C ARG A 29 -17.61 -14.22 -9.09
N SER A 30 -16.60 -14.77 -9.76
CA SER A 30 -16.69 -15.02 -11.21
C SER A 30 -17.61 -16.18 -11.58
N MET A 31 -17.83 -17.12 -10.65
CA MET A 31 -18.57 -18.38 -10.89
C MET A 31 -18.12 -19.08 -12.18
N SER A 32 -16.84 -18.91 -12.56
CA SER A 32 -16.30 -19.40 -13.82
C SER A 32 -15.99 -20.89 -13.76
N THR A 33 -16.24 -21.61 -14.86
CA THR A 33 -15.95 -23.04 -15.00
C THR A 33 -15.09 -23.32 -16.22
N GLY A 34 -14.49 -24.51 -16.30
CA GLY A 34 -13.69 -24.95 -17.45
C GLY A 34 -12.50 -24.02 -17.75
N ASP A 35 -12.34 -23.61 -19.00
CA ASP A 35 -11.20 -22.79 -19.42
C ASP A 35 -11.27 -21.36 -18.88
N ARG A 36 -12.48 -20.81 -18.66
CA ARG A 36 -12.64 -19.51 -17.98
C ARG A 36 -12.12 -19.54 -16.55
N LEU A 37 -12.24 -20.67 -15.86
CA LEU A 37 -11.69 -20.83 -14.51
C LEU A 37 -10.16 -20.75 -14.55
N LYS A 38 -9.52 -21.45 -15.50
CA LYS A 38 -8.06 -21.43 -15.68
C LYS A 38 -7.55 -20.03 -16.03
N GLU A 39 -8.26 -19.33 -16.90
CA GLU A 39 -7.96 -17.93 -17.24
C GLU A 39 -8.05 -17.02 -16.01
N THR A 40 -9.16 -17.10 -15.26
CA THR A 40 -9.37 -16.30 -14.04
C THR A 40 -8.27 -16.57 -13.01
N GLN A 41 -7.83 -17.84 -12.87
CA GLN A 41 -6.70 -18.20 -12.01
C GLN A 41 -5.38 -17.58 -12.49
N ALA A 42 -5.11 -17.59 -13.80
CA ALA A 42 -3.90 -17.00 -14.36
C ALA A 42 -3.86 -15.48 -14.18
N ILE A 43 -4.99 -14.79 -14.41
CA ILE A 43 -5.16 -13.36 -14.14
C ILE A 43 -4.82 -13.08 -12.67
N ASN A 44 -5.50 -13.76 -11.75
CA ASN A 44 -5.32 -13.55 -10.32
C ASN A 44 -3.90 -13.91 -9.84
N LYS A 45 -3.23 -14.89 -10.44
CA LYS A 45 -1.83 -15.20 -10.14
C LYS A 45 -0.92 -14.03 -10.48
N SER A 46 -1.09 -13.42 -11.64
CA SER A 46 -0.25 -12.29 -12.06
C SER A 46 -0.50 -11.02 -11.23
N LEU A 47 -1.76 -10.74 -10.87
CA LEU A 47 -2.13 -9.61 -10.02
C LEU A 47 -1.70 -9.81 -8.56
N SER A 48 -1.76 -11.05 -8.06
CA SER A 48 -1.25 -11.38 -6.72
C SER A 48 0.26 -11.18 -6.64
N ALA A 49 1.01 -11.63 -7.65
CA ALA A 49 2.45 -11.38 -7.73
C ALA A 49 2.78 -9.88 -7.78
N LEU A 50 1.96 -9.07 -8.48
CA LEU A 50 2.09 -7.61 -8.44
C LEU A 50 1.85 -7.05 -7.03
N GLY A 51 0.85 -7.56 -6.32
CA GLY A 51 0.61 -7.27 -4.91
C GLY A 51 1.82 -7.56 -4.02
N ASP A 52 2.46 -8.71 -4.21
CA ASP A 52 3.66 -9.12 -3.46
C ASP A 52 4.85 -8.20 -3.73
N VAL A 53 5.06 -7.79 -4.99
CA VAL A 53 6.10 -6.82 -5.38
C VAL A 53 5.87 -5.48 -4.69
N ILE A 54 4.65 -4.93 -4.74
CA ILE A 54 4.29 -3.67 -4.09
C ILE A 54 4.50 -3.76 -2.58
N TYR A 55 4.10 -4.88 -1.96
CA TYR A 55 4.27 -5.08 -0.53
C TYR A 55 5.74 -5.13 -0.12
N ALA A 56 6.57 -5.88 -0.85
CA ALA A 56 8.01 -5.94 -0.60
C ALA A 56 8.68 -4.57 -0.78
N LEU A 57 8.26 -3.80 -1.79
CA LEU A 57 8.74 -2.43 -2.02
C LEU A 57 8.37 -1.48 -0.88
N ALA A 58 7.12 -1.50 -0.42
CA ALA A 58 6.65 -0.66 0.68
C ALA A 58 7.40 -0.94 2.00
N ARG A 59 7.81 -2.21 2.20
CA ARG A 59 8.58 -2.65 3.37
C ARG A 59 10.09 -2.47 3.24
N LYS A 60 10.56 -2.11 2.04
CA LYS A 60 11.99 -2.05 1.70
C LYS A 60 12.69 -3.40 1.95
N ASP A 61 11.99 -4.48 1.62
CA ASP A 61 12.54 -5.83 1.76
C ASP A 61 13.79 -5.98 0.84
N PRO A 62 14.84 -6.71 1.27
CA PRO A 62 16.07 -6.85 0.48
C PRO A 62 15.86 -7.52 -0.88
N HIS A 63 14.86 -8.40 -0.97
CA HIS A 63 14.50 -9.10 -2.19
C HIS A 63 13.07 -8.74 -2.60
N VAL A 64 12.91 -8.27 -3.84
CA VAL A 64 11.60 -7.98 -4.44
C VAL A 64 11.30 -9.03 -5.52
N PRO A 65 10.17 -9.76 -5.44
CA PRO A 65 9.92 -10.96 -6.24
C PRO A 65 9.40 -10.66 -7.67
N TYR A 66 10.10 -9.83 -8.45
CA TYR A 66 9.69 -9.46 -9.82
C TYR A 66 9.51 -10.67 -10.75
N ARG A 67 10.17 -11.79 -10.47
CA ARG A 67 10.15 -13.00 -11.31
C ARG A 67 8.94 -13.92 -11.07
N ASN A 68 8.08 -13.62 -10.09
CA ASN A 68 6.93 -14.48 -9.76
C ASN A 68 5.85 -14.47 -10.86
N SER A 69 5.89 -13.51 -11.79
CA SER A 69 5.04 -13.50 -12.97
C SER A 69 5.71 -12.78 -14.14
N LYS A 70 5.24 -13.04 -15.38
CA LYS A 70 5.67 -12.29 -16.56
C LYS A 70 5.28 -10.81 -16.45
N LEU A 71 4.13 -10.51 -15.86
CA LEU A 71 3.65 -9.14 -15.64
C LEU A 71 4.64 -8.34 -14.79
N THR A 72 4.97 -8.85 -13.59
CA THR A 72 5.90 -8.18 -12.68
C THR A 72 7.31 -8.07 -13.23
N PHE A 73 7.75 -9.03 -14.04
CA PHE A 73 9.03 -8.98 -14.72
C PHE A 73 9.07 -7.86 -15.77
N LEU A 74 8.02 -7.74 -16.59
CA LEU A 74 7.89 -6.66 -17.57
C LEU A 74 7.75 -5.28 -16.90
N LEU A 75 7.06 -5.20 -15.77
CA LEU A 75 6.85 -3.96 -15.02
C LEU A 75 8.05 -3.57 -14.15
N GLN A 76 9.05 -4.43 -13.99
CA GLN A 76 10.21 -4.17 -13.14
C GLN A 76 10.86 -2.81 -13.43
N PRO A 77 11.11 -2.35 -14.67
CA PRO A 77 11.69 -1.03 -14.92
C PRO A 77 10.79 0.15 -14.52
N SER A 78 9.47 -0.06 -14.40
CA SER A 78 8.52 0.95 -13.91
C SER A 78 8.39 0.91 -12.38
N LEU A 79 8.66 -0.24 -11.76
CA LEU A 79 8.54 -0.45 -10.32
C LEU A 79 9.88 -0.49 -9.59
N SER A 80 10.99 -0.32 -10.31
CA SER A 80 12.34 -0.22 -9.79
C SER A 80 13.12 0.84 -10.57
N GLY A 81 14.11 1.47 -9.93
CA GLY A 81 14.92 2.51 -10.56
C GLY A 81 14.23 3.87 -10.65
N SER A 82 14.58 4.65 -11.69
CA SER A 82 14.24 6.07 -11.82
C SER A 82 12.93 6.39 -12.54
N ALA A 83 12.04 5.41 -12.65
CA ALA A 83 10.70 5.62 -13.20
C ALA A 83 9.82 6.46 -12.26
N LYS A 84 8.93 7.24 -12.88
CA LYS A 84 7.80 7.86 -12.19
C LYS A 84 6.58 7.00 -12.47
N THR A 85 5.97 6.48 -11.42
CA THR A 85 4.87 5.53 -11.54
C THR A 85 3.64 6.07 -10.86
N LEU A 86 2.53 6.04 -11.60
CA LEU A 86 1.20 6.39 -11.15
C LEU A 86 0.32 5.16 -11.27
N VAL A 87 -0.44 4.85 -10.23
CA VAL A 87 -1.46 3.81 -10.25
C VAL A 87 -2.83 4.48 -10.15
N LEU A 88 -3.71 4.14 -11.09
CA LEU A 88 -5.11 4.55 -11.06
C LEU A 88 -5.93 3.36 -10.54
N LEU A 89 -6.74 3.61 -9.51
CA LEU A 89 -7.62 2.59 -8.94
C LEU A 89 -9.05 2.85 -9.40
N ASN A 90 -9.57 1.94 -10.20
CA ASN A 90 -10.96 1.99 -10.67
C ASN A 90 -11.84 1.19 -9.71
N ILE A 91 -12.79 1.86 -9.06
CA ILE A 91 -13.71 1.27 -8.09
C ILE A 91 -15.15 1.46 -8.54
N ALA A 92 -16.03 0.53 -8.15
CA ALA A 92 -17.45 0.60 -8.42
C ALA A 92 -18.21 1.11 -7.19
N PRO A 93 -19.14 2.07 -7.32
CA PRO A 93 -19.86 2.65 -6.17
C PRO A 93 -21.00 1.75 -5.61
N SER A 94 -21.12 0.50 -6.07
CA SER A 94 -22.23 -0.38 -5.68
C SER A 94 -21.95 -1.14 -4.38
N VAL A 95 -23.00 -1.38 -3.60
CA VAL A 95 -22.92 -2.16 -2.34
C VAL A 95 -22.39 -3.58 -2.60
N ALA A 96 -22.79 -4.19 -3.73
CA ALA A 96 -22.32 -5.50 -4.13
C ALA A 96 -20.80 -5.55 -4.37
N SER A 97 -20.14 -4.42 -4.61
CA SER A 97 -18.71 -4.32 -4.90
C SER A 97 -17.87 -3.80 -3.72
N VAL A 98 -18.46 -3.65 -2.53
CA VAL A 98 -17.76 -3.12 -1.33
C VAL A 98 -16.50 -3.93 -1.00
N GLN A 99 -16.57 -5.26 -1.06
CA GLN A 99 -15.42 -6.12 -0.73
C GLN A 99 -14.26 -5.93 -1.72
N GLU A 100 -14.55 -5.86 -3.03
CA GLU A 100 -13.53 -5.63 -4.05
C GLU A 100 -12.96 -4.21 -3.93
N THR A 101 -13.83 -3.21 -3.69
CA THR A 101 -13.44 -1.82 -3.46
C THR A 101 -12.48 -1.69 -2.28
N LEU A 102 -12.77 -2.36 -1.15
CA LEU A 102 -11.88 -2.39 0.01
C LEU A 102 -10.53 -3.04 -0.33
N CYS A 103 -10.53 -4.10 -1.14
CA CYS A 103 -9.28 -4.73 -1.60
C CYS A 103 -8.45 -3.76 -2.44
N SER A 104 -9.07 -3.06 -3.42
CA SER A 104 -8.39 -2.07 -4.27
C SER A 104 -7.85 -0.90 -3.46
N VAL A 105 -8.62 -0.37 -2.50
CA VAL A 105 -8.18 0.76 -1.65
C VAL A 105 -7.02 0.36 -0.74
N ARG A 106 -7.08 -0.82 -0.11
CA ARG A 106 -5.96 -1.36 0.70
C ARG A 106 -4.71 -1.62 -0.13
N PHE A 107 -4.87 -2.05 -1.38
CA PHE A 107 -3.75 -2.13 -2.32
C PHE A 107 -3.18 -0.73 -2.59
N GLY A 108 -4.03 0.26 -2.85
CA GLY A 108 -3.65 1.67 -3.00
C GLY A 108 -2.84 2.22 -1.83
N GLU A 109 -3.28 1.95 -0.60
CA GLU A 109 -2.56 2.32 0.62
C GLU A 109 -1.13 1.77 0.63
N LYS A 110 -0.95 0.50 0.24
CA LYS A 110 0.38 -0.11 0.12
C LYS A 110 1.22 0.56 -0.97
N VAL A 111 0.63 0.84 -2.15
CA VAL A 111 1.30 1.54 -3.24
C VAL A 111 1.81 2.92 -2.78
N MET A 112 1.02 3.64 -1.97
CA MET A 112 1.43 4.95 -1.43
C MET A 112 2.60 4.85 -0.43
N GLY A 113 2.83 3.68 0.16
CA GLY A 113 3.99 3.39 0.99
C GLY A 113 5.25 3.03 0.20
N CYS A 114 5.15 2.77 -1.10
CA CYS A 114 6.31 2.46 -1.93
C CYS A 114 7.13 3.71 -2.23
N GLU A 115 8.41 3.68 -1.87
CA GLU A 115 9.39 4.68 -2.30
C GLU A 115 10.25 4.05 -3.40
N LEU A 116 9.97 4.42 -4.66
CA LEU A 116 10.84 4.03 -5.76
C LEU A 116 12.13 4.85 -5.68
N ASN A 117 13.27 4.16 -5.71
CA ASN A 117 14.59 4.79 -5.68
C ASN A 117 14.83 5.54 -6.99
N ILE A 118 14.33 6.76 -7.08
CA ILE A 118 14.61 7.65 -8.20
C ILE A 118 16.08 8.05 -8.10
N THR A 119 16.95 7.27 -8.74
CA THR A 119 18.39 7.55 -8.84
C THR A 119 18.53 8.85 -9.62
N ASN A 120 18.73 9.91 -8.85
CA ASN A 120 18.58 11.25 -9.32
C ASN A 120 19.85 11.66 -10.05
N THR A 121 19.90 11.50 -11.37
CA THR A 121 20.99 12.15 -12.12
C THR A 121 20.78 13.66 -12.21
N ARG A 122 19.61 14.26 -11.87
CA ARG A 122 19.51 15.74 -11.85
C ARG A 122 18.32 16.52 -11.23
N SER A 123 17.39 15.96 -10.48
CA SER A 123 16.24 16.75 -9.98
C SER A 123 15.85 16.42 -8.54
N ARG A 124 16.57 16.99 -7.58
CA ARG A 124 16.11 17.15 -6.19
C ARG A 124 15.10 18.31 -6.14
N LEU A 125 13.97 18.17 -6.82
CA LEU A 125 12.80 19.02 -6.58
C LEU A 125 11.95 18.31 -5.53
N THR A 126 11.73 19.03 -4.43
CA THR A 126 11.19 18.57 -3.15
C THR A 126 9.77 18.01 -3.27
N ASN A 127 9.61 16.70 -3.04
CA ASN A 127 8.31 15.99 -3.06
C ASN A 127 7.47 16.22 -1.78
N THR A 128 7.92 17.06 -0.85
CA THR A 128 7.23 17.32 0.42
C THR A 128 5.92 18.09 0.24
N SER A 129 5.86 18.99 -0.76
CA SER A 129 4.71 19.89 -0.95
C SER A 129 3.47 19.18 -1.49
N THR A 130 3.62 18.24 -2.41
CA THR A 130 2.47 17.47 -2.94
C THR A 130 1.90 16.54 -1.87
N ARG A 131 2.74 16.02 -0.96
CA ARG A 131 2.30 15.06 0.07
C ARG A 131 1.30 15.62 1.06
N SER A 132 1.52 16.86 1.51
CA SER A 132 0.56 17.56 2.38
C SER A 132 -0.70 17.95 1.62
N LEU A 133 -0.59 18.35 0.35
CA LEU A 133 -1.74 18.74 -0.46
C LEU A 133 -2.74 17.59 -0.66
N TRP A 134 -2.30 16.37 -0.98
CA TRP A 134 -3.23 15.24 -1.13
C TRP A 134 -3.81 14.76 0.20
N LYS A 135 -3.06 14.82 1.30
CA LYS A 135 -3.60 14.53 2.64
C LYS A 135 -4.71 15.52 3.01
N ASN A 136 -4.51 16.79 2.72
CA ASN A 136 -5.51 17.84 2.99
C ASN A 136 -6.73 17.69 2.08
N ALA A 137 -6.54 17.37 0.79
CA ALA A 137 -7.62 17.10 -0.14
C ALA A 137 -8.45 15.87 0.27
N ALA A 138 -7.80 14.78 0.69
CA ALA A 138 -8.48 13.57 1.19
C ALA A 138 -9.27 13.84 2.48
N LYS A 139 -8.69 14.58 3.44
CA LYS A 139 -9.41 15.02 4.65
C LYS A 139 -10.61 15.90 4.29
N SER A 140 -10.47 16.81 3.34
CA SER A 140 -11.55 17.72 2.92
C SER A 140 -12.69 16.96 2.24
N ALA A 141 -12.38 15.96 1.41
CA ALA A 141 -13.39 15.10 0.79
C ALA A 141 -14.17 14.27 1.82
N LEU A 142 -13.49 13.70 2.82
CA LEU A 142 -14.12 13.00 3.94
C LEU A 142 -15.02 13.92 4.77
N GLN A 143 -14.57 15.16 5.04
CA GLN A 143 -15.36 16.16 5.77
C GLN A 143 -16.63 16.55 5.00
N GLN A 144 -16.57 16.64 3.67
CA GLN A 144 -17.71 16.96 2.82
C GLN A 144 -18.72 15.81 2.76
N ASP A 145 -18.28 14.55 2.67
CA ASP A 145 -19.18 13.38 2.74
C ASP A 145 -19.92 13.32 4.09
N ALA A 146 -19.19 13.59 5.19
CA ALA A 146 -19.76 13.62 6.54
C ALA A 146 -20.82 14.74 6.70
N GLN A 147 -20.63 15.90 6.07
CA GLN A 147 -21.61 17.00 6.07
C GLN A 147 -22.84 16.73 5.19
N GLN A 148 -22.70 15.89 4.15
CA GLN A 148 -23.80 15.52 3.27
C GLN A 148 -24.67 14.38 3.83
N ARG A 149 -24.14 13.54 4.73
CA ARG A 149 -24.96 12.60 5.51
C ARG A 149 -25.73 13.34 6.61
N ARG A 150 -26.82 14.00 6.22
CA ARG A 150 -27.81 14.49 7.20
C ARG A 150 -28.38 13.29 7.95
N PRO A 151 -28.41 13.27 9.30
CA PRO A 151 -29.29 12.35 10.00
C PRO A 151 -30.72 12.71 9.58
N SER A 152 -31.45 11.74 9.05
CA SER A 152 -32.88 11.87 8.83
C SER A 152 -33.53 12.18 10.19
N GLN A 153 -33.85 13.45 10.43
CA GLN A 153 -34.77 13.79 11.50
C GLN A 153 -36.10 13.15 11.14
N SER A 154 -36.43 12.04 11.80
CA SER A 154 -37.81 11.59 11.87
C SER A 154 -38.60 12.69 12.57
N SER A 155 -39.34 13.45 11.77
CA SER A 155 -40.40 14.33 12.25
C SER A 155 -41.40 13.46 13.01
N SER A 156 -41.30 13.42 14.34
CA SER A 156 -42.39 12.92 15.17
C SER A 156 -43.40 14.06 15.30
N MET A 157 -44.58 13.85 14.72
CA MET A 157 -45.76 14.61 15.10
C MET A 157 -45.92 14.51 16.62
N VAL A 158 -45.82 15.64 17.30
CA VAL A 158 -46.18 15.75 18.72
C VAL A 158 -47.70 15.58 18.82
N GLY A 159 -48.13 14.34 19.02
CA GLY A 159 -49.44 13.98 19.55
C GLY A 159 -49.35 13.91 21.07
N ASN A 160 -50.05 14.82 21.72
CA ASN A 160 -50.06 15.06 23.16
C ASN A 160 -50.89 13.98 23.90
N ILE A 161 -50.30 12.95 24.52
CA ILE A 161 -50.91 12.18 25.62
C ILE A 161 -49.86 11.63 26.60
N GLY A 162 -49.83 12.25 27.80
CA GLY A 162 -49.69 11.66 29.13
C GLY A 162 -48.74 10.49 29.42
N GLY A 163 -47.75 10.76 30.28
CA GLY A 163 -47.43 9.92 31.44
C GLY A 163 -46.31 8.88 31.28
N GLY A 164 -45.23 9.06 32.04
CA GLY A 164 -44.26 8.00 32.34
C GLY A 164 -42.80 8.41 32.14
N GLN A 165 -42.20 9.04 33.15
CA GLN A 165 -40.75 9.15 33.28
C GLN A 165 -40.16 7.75 33.55
N GLN A 166 -39.41 7.22 32.58
CA GLN A 166 -38.32 6.28 32.85
C GLN A 166 -37.10 6.80 32.08
N ASP A 167 -36.20 7.46 32.80
CA ASP A 167 -34.89 7.87 32.32
C ASP A 167 -34.03 6.62 32.05
N VAL A 168 -33.88 6.25 30.78
CA VAL A 168 -32.82 5.33 30.35
C VAL A 168 -31.62 6.20 29.98
N GLN A 169 -30.72 6.38 30.94
CA GLN A 169 -29.43 7.04 30.74
C GLN A 169 -28.53 6.14 29.88
N LEU A 170 -28.49 6.36 28.57
CA LEU A 170 -27.53 5.72 27.69
C LEU A 170 -26.18 6.45 27.79
N HIS A 171 -25.21 5.71 28.33
CA HIS A 171 -23.81 6.08 28.51
C HIS A 171 -23.14 6.24 27.13
N ASN A 172 -22.91 7.47 26.66
CA ASN A 172 -22.02 7.71 25.52
C ASN A 172 -20.58 7.68 26.01
N GLN A 173 -19.92 6.53 25.83
CA GLN A 173 -18.49 6.40 26.07
C GLN A 173 -17.75 6.89 24.83
N GLU A 174 -17.27 8.14 24.88
CA GLU A 174 -16.30 8.66 23.92
C GLU A 174 -15.01 7.85 24.05
N THR A 175 -14.69 7.02 23.06
CA THR A 175 -13.40 6.33 23.01
C THR A 175 -12.32 7.30 22.55
N ASN A 176 -11.48 7.72 23.49
CA ASN A 176 -10.28 8.53 23.25
C ASN A 176 -9.19 7.68 22.55
N ASP A 177 -9.03 7.86 21.24
CA ASP A 177 -8.01 7.16 20.42
C ASP A 177 -6.57 7.67 20.60
N ASN A 178 -6.26 8.47 21.63
CA ASN A 178 -4.94 9.08 21.82
C ASN A 178 -3.97 8.30 22.74
N GLU A 179 -4.35 7.16 23.32
CA GLU A 179 -3.48 6.39 24.23
C GLU A 179 -2.81 5.14 23.62
N VAL A 180 -3.18 4.73 22.40
CA VAL A 180 -2.66 3.48 21.80
C VAL A 180 -1.26 3.67 21.18
N GLU A 181 -0.90 4.88 20.75
CA GLU A 181 0.38 5.14 20.08
C GLU A 181 1.57 5.24 21.07
N ALA A 182 1.33 5.72 22.30
CA ALA A 182 2.36 5.79 23.34
C ALA A 182 2.75 4.40 23.89
N SER A 183 1.82 3.44 23.87
CA SER A 183 2.02 2.08 24.40
C SER A 183 2.79 1.15 23.46
N GLN A 184 2.73 1.40 22.14
CA GLN A 184 3.46 0.58 21.15
C GLN A 184 4.94 1.00 21.03
N THR A 185 5.24 2.28 21.20
CA THR A 185 6.63 2.78 21.15
C THR A 185 7.47 2.25 22.32
N LYS A 186 6.87 2.06 23.50
CA LYS A 186 7.55 1.52 24.69
C LYS A 186 7.85 0.02 24.61
N ARG A 187 7.10 -0.74 23.78
CA ARG A 187 7.39 -2.17 23.53
C ARG A 187 8.49 -2.38 22.48
N ARG A 188 8.67 -1.46 21.53
CA ARG A 188 9.74 -1.59 20.51
C ARG A 188 11.14 -1.38 21.09
N THR A 189 11.28 -0.49 22.08
CA THR A 189 12.58 -0.23 22.73
C THR A 189 13.06 -1.37 23.64
N SER A 190 12.15 -2.23 24.12
CA SER A 190 12.54 -3.36 25.01
C SER A 190 13.00 -4.60 24.25
N VAL A 191 12.56 -4.77 22.98
CA VAL A 191 12.92 -5.96 22.17
C VAL A 191 14.28 -5.78 21.49
N GLU A 192 14.69 -4.54 21.17
CA GLU A 192 16.01 -4.26 20.60
C GLU A 192 17.17 -4.44 21.62
N SER A 193 16.90 -4.34 22.93
CA SER A 193 17.91 -4.58 23.96
C SER A 193 18.20 -6.06 24.21
N GLU A 194 17.25 -6.98 23.98
CA GLU A 194 17.47 -8.42 24.19
C GLU A 194 18.18 -9.09 22.99
N SER A 195 18.00 -8.58 21.77
CA SER A 195 18.71 -9.12 20.59
C SER A 195 20.20 -8.80 20.55
N ALA A 196 20.65 -7.75 21.26
CA ALA A 196 22.04 -7.31 21.27
C ALA A 196 22.95 -8.12 22.21
N LEU A 197 22.40 -8.90 23.14
CA LEU A 197 23.16 -9.70 24.11
C LEU A 197 23.43 -11.16 23.66
N SER A 198 22.91 -11.59 22.52
CA SER A 198 23.09 -12.97 22.01
C SER A 198 24.25 -13.12 21.01
N SER A 199 25.02 -12.07 20.71
CA SER A 199 26.00 -12.09 19.61
C SER A 199 27.47 -12.00 20.03
N SER A 200 27.82 -12.26 21.30
CA SER A 200 29.19 -12.08 21.80
C SER A 200 29.92 -13.34 22.30
N GLU A 201 29.52 -14.55 21.93
CA GLU A 201 30.27 -15.77 22.27
C GLU A 201 30.36 -16.74 21.10
N ALA A 202 31.40 -16.57 20.26
CA ALA A 202 32.00 -17.64 19.44
C ALA A 202 33.27 -17.14 18.75
N GLN A 203 34.37 -17.03 19.49
CA GLN A 203 35.73 -17.05 18.93
C GLN A 203 36.69 -17.64 19.97
N GLU A 204 36.94 -18.94 19.87
CA GLU A 204 38.22 -19.52 20.27
C GLU A 204 38.67 -20.51 19.20
N ASP A 205 39.75 -20.12 18.53
CA ASP A 205 40.69 -20.99 17.82
C ASP A 205 41.61 -21.58 18.90
N PRO A 206 42.02 -22.85 18.83
CA PRO A 206 43.42 -23.01 18.44
C PRO A 206 43.69 -24.24 17.55
N SER A 207 44.68 -24.00 16.70
CA SER A 207 45.47 -24.97 15.97
C SER A 207 46.41 -25.79 16.87
N VAL A 208 46.90 -26.89 16.29
CA VAL A 208 48.18 -27.59 16.54
C VAL A 208 48.11 -28.98 17.21
N SER A 209 48.09 -29.97 16.31
CA SER A 209 49.00 -31.12 16.15
C SER A 209 49.00 -32.38 17.06
N ASP A 210 49.23 -33.48 16.32
CA ASP A 210 50.00 -34.69 16.63
C ASP A 210 49.27 -36.03 16.88
N ASP A 211 49.51 -36.91 15.89
CA ASP A 211 50.03 -38.27 16.01
C ASP A 211 49.15 -39.51 16.25
N VAL A 212 49.24 -40.40 15.25
CA VAL A 212 49.49 -41.87 15.30
C VAL A 212 48.36 -42.79 15.80
N ALA A 213 47.79 -43.55 14.85
CA ALA A 213 47.96 -45.01 14.68
C ALA A 213 47.04 -45.54 13.56
#